data_AF-A0A8J3S0D8-F1
#
_entry.id   AF-A0A8J3S0D8-F1
#
_cell.length_a   1.000
_cell.length_b   1.000
_cell.length_c   1.000
_cell.angle_alpha   90.00
_cell.angle_beta   90.00
_cell.angle_gamma   90.00
#
_symmetry.space_group_name_H-M   'P 1'
#
loop_
_entity.id
_entity.type
_entity.pdbx_description
1 polymer ?
#
loop_
_entity_poly.entity_id
_entity_poly.type
_entity_poly.pdbx_seq_one_letter_code
_entity_poly.pdbx_strand_id
1 'polypeptide(L)'
;MEPAEPPSLGQLISEIGEDMSRLFRQEVELAKAEIRQEAVKAGKAAGLLGGAGFAGYMTALLVTLAVMFGLGNVMDLGWAALIVAVVWAVIGAVLFVNGRKRMQQVSPKPEQTIETLKEDAQWARNLTK
;
A
#
# COMPACT_ATOMS: atom_id res chain seq x y z
N MET A 1 -49.56 43.08 15.53
CA MET A 1 -48.34 42.25 15.38
C MET A 1 -48.12 41.62 16.75
N GLU A 2 -48.45 40.35 16.88
CA GLU A 2 -48.34 39.63 18.16
C GLU A 2 -46.86 39.37 18.47
N PRO A 3 -46.38 39.61 19.70
CA PRO A 3 -44.98 39.39 20.06
C PRO A 3 -44.71 37.88 20.12
N ALA A 4 -43.75 37.40 19.32
CA ALA A 4 -43.31 36.01 19.37
C ALA A 4 -42.72 35.69 20.76
N GLU A 5 -43.24 34.67 21.42
CA GLU A 5 -42.69 34.17 22.70
C GLU A 5 -41.21 33.76 22.52
N PRO A 6 -40.35 34.07 23.50
CA PRO A 6 -38.95 33.66 23.46
C PRO A 6 -38.83 32.13 23.44
N PRO A 7 -37.91 31.56 22.64
CA PRO A 7 -37.77 30.12 22.50
C PRO A 7 -37.54 29.45 23.85
N SER A 8 -38.21 28.32 24.06
CA SER A 8 -38.10 27.56 25.30
C SER A 8 -36.72 26.90 25.43
N LEU A 9 -36.24 26.70 26.66
CA LEU A 9 -34.94 26.05 26.93
C LEU A 9 -34.82 24.66 26.28
N GLY A 10 -35.95 23.94 26.15
CA GLY A 10 -36.01 22.64 25.47
C GLY A 10 -35.84 22.73 23.95
N GLN A 11 -36.31 23.80 23.31
CA GLN A 11 -36.07 24.04 21.88
C GLN A 11 -34.59 24.33 21.59
N LEU A 12 -33.93 25.15 22.43
CA LEU A 12 -32.52 25.47 22.26
C LEU A 12 -31.60 24.24 22.39
N ILE A 13 -31.88 23.35 23.35
CA ILE A 13 -31.12 22.09 23.50
C ILE A 13 -31.35 21.15 22.32
N SER A 14 -32.60 21.07 21.82
CA SER A 14 -32.92 20.28 20.62
C SER A 14 -32.18 20.78 19.39
N GLU A 15 -32.13 22.11 19.20
CA GLU A 15 -31.48 22.76 18.06
C GLU A 15 -29.96 22.55 18.08
N ILE A 16 -29.32 22.68 19.25
CA ILE A 16 -27.89 22.37 19.42
C ILE A 16 -27.59 20.89 19.13
N GLY A 17 -28.43 19.97 19.61
CA GLY A 17 -28.26 18.53 19.34
C GLY A 17 -28.39 18.19 17.85
N GLU A 18 -29.30 18.88 17.15
CA GLU A 18 -29.50 18.74 15.71
C GLU A 18 -28.31 19.30 14.91
N ASP A 19 -27.76 20.44 15.33
CA ASP A 19 -26.56 21.03 14.73
C ASP A 19 -25.31 20.16 14.97
N MET A 20 -25.14 19.60 16.16
CA MET A 20 -24.04 18.65 16.44
C MET A 20 -24.16 17.38 15.58
N SER A 21 -25.37 16.84 15.44
CA SER A 21 -25.64 15.69 14.56
C SER A 21 -25.32 16.03 13.09
N ARG A 22 -25.65 17.25 12.66
CA ARG A 22 -25.33 17.76 11.32
C ARG A 22 -23.82 17.88 11.11
N LEU A 23 -23.08 18.45 12.06
CA LEU A 23 -21.62 18.57 12.00
C LEU A 23 -20.95 17.19 11.95
N PHE A 24 -21.38 16.25 12.80
CA PHE A 24 -20.82 14.90 12.80
C PHE A 24 -21.01 14.20 11.45
N ARG A 25 -22.20 14.32 10.85
CA ARG A 25 -22.46 13.80 9.49
C ARG A 25 -21.56 14.48 8.45
N GLN A 26 -21.35 15.78 8.54
CA GLN A 26 -20.46 16.51 7.63
C GLN A 26 -19.01 16.03 7.74
N GLU A 27 -18.50 15.82 8.95
CA GLU A 27 -17.14 15.34 9.18
C GLU A 27 -16.96 13.93 8.60
N VAL A 28 -17.97 13.06 8.75
CA VAL A 28 -17.97 11.73 8.15
C VAL A 28 -17.99 11.81 6.62
N GLU A 29 -18.80 12.69 6.03
CA GLU A 29 -18.83 12.88 4.57
C GLU A 29 -17.53 13.49 4.04
N LEU A 30 -16.91 14.40 4.79
CA LEU A 30 -15.61 14.97 4.46
C LEU A 30 -14.52 13.90 4.48
N ALA A 31 -14.43 13.11 5.57
CA ALA A 31 -13.48 12.01 5.68
C ALA A 31 -13.67 10.99 4.55
N LYS A 32 -14.92 10.65 4.20
CA LYS A 32 -15.21 9.80 3.03
C LYS A 32 -14.72 10.43 1.73
N ALA A 33 -14.92 11.73 1.54
CA ALA A 33 -14.48 12.44 0.34
C ALA A 33 -12.95 12.45 0.23
N GLU A 34 -12.25 12.70 1.33
CA GLU A 34 -10.78 12.70 1.39
C GLU A 34 -10.22 11.30 1.12
N ILE A 35 -10.74 10.27 1.79
CA ILE A 35 -10.37 8.87 1.53
C ILE A 35 -10.60 8.50 0.06
N ARG A 36 -11.72 8.92 -0.53
CA ARG A 36 -12.00 8.67 -1.95
C ARG A 36 -11.00 9.36 -2.85
N GLN A 37 -10.65 10.62 -2.58
CA GLN A 37 -9.63 11.34 -3.37
C GLN A 37 -8.27 10.66 -3.27
N GLU A 38 -7.84 10.28 -2.07
CA GLU A 38 -6.59 9.57 -1.86
C GLU A 38 -6.59 8.18 -2.51
N ALA A 39 -7.69 7.44 -2.43
CA ALA A 39 -7.84 6.15 -3.11
C ALA A 39 -7.72 6.29 -4.64
N VAL A 40 -8.27 7.35 -5.23
CA VAL A 40 -8.13 7.62 -6.67
C VAL A 40 -6.68 7.96 -7.03
N LYS A 41 -5.99 8.79 -6.24
CA LYS A 41 -4.57 9.11 -6.46
C LYS A 41 -3.71 7.86 -6.36
N ALA A 42 -3.89 7.08 -5.31
CA ALA A 42 -3.19 5.81 -5.10
C ALA A 42 -3.48 4.81 -6.23
N GLY A 43 -4.74 4.70 -6.68
CA GLY A 43 -5.14 3.85 -7.80
C GLY A 43 -4.48 4.25 -9.11
N LYS A 44 -4.39 5.55 -9.41
CA LYS A 44 -3.66 6.06 -10.59
C LYS A 44 -2.16 5.75 -10.49
N ALA A 45 -1.54 5.98 -9.33
CA ALA A 45 -0.14 5.68 -9.11
C ALA A 45 0.15 4.18 -9.26
N ALA A 46 -0.68 3.33 -8.65
CA ALA A 46 -0.59 1.88 -8.80
C ALA A 46 -0.79 1.44 -10.26
N GLY A 47 -1.72 2.05 -10.99
CA GLY A 47 -1.93 1.81 -12.41
C GLY A 47 -0.71 2.18 -13.26
N LEU A 48 -0.11 3.35 -13.02
CA LEU A 48 1.11 3.78 -13.71
C LEU A 48 2.31 2.88 -13.39
N LEU A 49 2.51 2.52 -12.11
CA LEU A 49 3.59 1.62 -11.69
C LEU A 49 3.39 0.21 -12.24
N GLY A 50 2.15 -0.28 -12.25
CA GLY A 50 1.79 -1.56 -12.88
C GLY A 50 2.07 -1.54 -14.39
N GLY A 51 1.67 -0.47 -15.08
CA GLY A 51 1.96 -0.27 -16.50
C GLY A 51 3.46 -0.18 -16.79
N ALA A 52 4.22 0.54 -15.96
CA ALA A 52 5.68 0.62 -16.07
C ALA A 52 6.35 -0.74 -15.83
N GLY A 53 5.87 -1.53 -14.86
CA GLY A 53 6.35 -2.90 -14.62
C GLY A 53 6.09 -3.81 -15.83
N PHE A 54 4.88 -3.75 -16.40
CA PHE A 54 4.54 -4.50 -17.61
C PHE A 54 5.38 -4.08 -18.82
N ALA A 55 5.51 -2.77 -19.05
CA ALA A 55 6.35 -2.23 -20.12
C ALA A 55 7.81 -2.66 -19.96
N GLY A 56 8.37 -2.57 -18.74
CA GLY A 56 9.72 -3.04 -18.45
C GLY A 56 9.91 -4.54 -18.71
N TYR A 57 8.93 -5.37 -18.33
CA TYR A 57 8.95 -6.80 -18.65
C TYR A 57 8.93 -7.07 -20.17
N MET A 58 8.08 -6.36 -20.92
CA MET A 58 8.04 -6.45 -22.38
C MET A 58 9.36 -6.00 -23.02
N THR A 59 9.96 -4.91 -22.54
CA THR A 59 11.28 -4.47 -23.00
C THR A 59 12.33 -5.54 -22.75
N ALA A 60 12.38 -6.13 -21.55
CA ALA A 60 13.34 -7.20 -21.23
C ALA A 60 13.15 -8.42 -22.13
N LEU A 61 11.91 -8.81 -22.43
CA LEU A 61 11.58 -9.89 -23.36
C LEU A 61 12.08 -9.59 -24.79
N LEU A 62 11.79 -8.39 -25.31
CA LEU A 62 12.22 -7.99 -26.65
C LEU A 62 13.74 -7.88 -26.76
N VAL A 63 14.42 -7.35 -25.74
CA VAL A 63 15.89 -7.32 -25.68
C VAL A 63 16.46 -8.73 -25.65
N THR A 64 15.88 -9.64 -24.88
CA THR A 64 16.29 -11.06 -24.83
C THR A 64 16.23 -11.69 -26.22
N LEU A 65 15.12 -11.49 -26.94
CA LEU A 65 14.96 -11.99 -28.30
C LEU A 65 15.94 -11.31 -29.26
N ALA A 66 16.11 -10.00 -29.18
CA ALA A 66 17.05 -9.26 -30.03
C ALA A 66 18.50 -9.73 -29.85
N VAL A 67 18.93 -9.97 -28.61
CA VAL A 67 20.26 -10.53 -28.32
C VAL A 67 20.38 -11.96 -28.85
N MET A 68 19.36 -12.80 -28.65
CA MET A 68 19.36 -14.17 -29.14
C MET A 68 19.47 -14.23 -30.67
N PHE A 69 18.64 -13.48 -31.39
CA PHE A 69 18.70 -13.41 -32.85
C PHE A 69 19.98 -12.73 -33.34
N GLY A 70 20.45 -11.69 -32.64
CA GLY A 70 21.72 -11.02 -32.94
C GLY A 70 22.90 -11.98 -32.89
N LEU A 71 23.01 -12.77 -31.81
CA LEU A 71 24.00 -13.85 -31.70
C LEU A 71 23.78 -14.93 -32.77
N GLY A 72 22.52 -15.26 -33.08
CA GLY A 72 22.15 -16.19 -34.14
C GLY A 72 22.65 -15.83 -35.55
N ASN A 73 23.10 -14.59 -35.79
CA ASN A 73 23.74 -14.21 -37.05
C ASN A 73 25.21 -14.65 -37.15
N VAL A 74 25.85 -14.96 -36.02
CA VAL A 74 27.28 -15.34 -35.95
C VAL A 74 27.50 -16.75 -35.39
N MET A 75 26.46 -17.39 -34.86
CA MET A 75 26.48 -18.79 -34.38
C MET A 75 25.10 -19.43 -34.56
N ASP A 76 25.00 -20.75 -34.36
CA ASP A 76 23.72 -21.45 -34.37
C ASP A 76 22.76 -20.90 -33.30
N LEU A 77 21.48 -20.79 -33.66
CA LEU A 77 20.46 -20.17 -32.81
C LEU A 77 20.26 -20.93 -31.49
N GLY A 78 20.47 -22.25 -31.46
CA GLY A 78 20.42 -23.05 -30.25
C GLY A 78 21.50 -22.65 -29.24
N TRP A 79 22.73 -22.44 -29.71
CA TRP A 79 23.83 -21.96 -28.86
C TRP A 79 23.62 -20.52 -28.38
N ALA A 80 23.11 -19.65 -29.26
CA ALA A 80 22.71 -18.30 -28.87
C ALA A 80 21.65 -18.31 -27.75
N ALA A 81 20.61 -19.14 -27.88
CA ALA A 81 19.57 -19.30 -26.86
C ALA A 81 20.14 -19.84 -25.54
N LEU A 82 21.07 -20.81 -25.58
CA LEU A 82 21.74 -21.33 -24.39
C LEU A 82 22.55 -20.26 -23.66
N ILE A 83 23.30 -19.42 -24.37
CA ILE A 83 24.06 -18.31 -23.77
C ILE A 83 23.11 -17.34 -23.07
N VAL A 84 22.04 -16.93 -23.75
CA VAL A 84 21.05 -16.00 -23.18
C VAL A 84 20.34 -16.62 -21.96
N ALA A 85 20.04 -17.91 -21.99
CA ALA A 85 19.47 -18.63 -20.85
C ALA A 85 20.42 -18.66 -19.65
N VAL A 86 21.73 -18.88 -19.86
CA VAL A 86 22.74 -18.82 -18.80
C VAL A 86 22.81 -17.42 -18.17
N VAL A 87 22.77 -16.36 -18.98
CA VAL A 87 22.73 -14.98 -18.47
C VAL A 87 21.52 -14.76 -17.56
N TRP A 88 20.32 -15.18 -17.99
CA TRP A 88 19.13 -15.08 -17.16
C TRP A 88 19.19 -15.95 -15.90
N ALA A 89 19.80 -17.14 -15.97
CA ALA A 89 20.01 -18.00 -14.80
C ALA A 89 20.91 -17.32 -13.76
N VAL A 90 21.99 -16.65 -14.19
CA VAL A 90 22.88 -15.89 -13.30
C VAL A 90 22.13 -14.71 -12.66
N ILE A 91 21.39 -13.93 -13.46
CA ILE A 91 20.57 -12.83 -12.94
C ILE A 91 19.58 -13.35 -11.90
N GLY A 92 18.87 -14.44 -12.20
CA GLY A 92 17.93 -15.09 -11.30
C GLY A 92 18.57 -15.56 -10.00
N ALA A 93 19.75 -16.20 -10.08
CA ALA A 93 20.48 -16.65 -8.91
C ALA A 93 20.90 -15.47 -8.01
N VAL A 94 21.40 -14.38 -8.58
CA VAL A 94 21.78 -13.16 -7.84
C VAL A 94 20.56 -12.54 -7.16
N LEU A 95 19.44 -12.39 -7.88
CA LEU A 95 18.21 -11.85 -7.33
C LEU A 95 17.66 -12.74 -6.21
N PHE A 96 17.67 -14.06 -6.39
CA PHE A 96 17.23 -15.02 -5.38
C PHE A 96 18.06 -14.92 -4.10
N VAL A 97 19.39 -14.91 -4.21
CA VAL A 97 20.29 -14.82 -3.05
C VAL A 97 20.08 -13.50 -2.31
N ASN A 98 20.02 -12.38 -3.02
CA ASN A 98 19.81 -11.07 -2.41
C ASN A 98 18.41 -10.93 -1.79
N GLY A 99 17.38 -11.41 -2.48
CA GLY A 99 16.01 -11.45 -1.97
C GLY A 99 15.90 -12.28 -0.69
N ARG A 100 16.50 -13.48 -0.68
CA ARG A 100 16.56 -14.35 0.50
C ARG A 100 17.25 -13.68 1.67
N LYS A 101 18.41 -13.04 1.46
CA LYS A 101 19.13 -12.29 2.51
C LYS A 101 18.28 -11.17 3.09
N ARG A 102 17.60 -10.39 2.25
CA ARG A 102 16.73 -9.29 2.69
C ARG A 102 15.52 -9.82 3.46
N MET A 103 14.88 -10.90 3.01
CA MET A 103 13.78 -11.52 3.74
C MET A 103 14.20 -12.02 5.13
N GLN A 104 15.42 -12.55 5.27
CA GLN A 104 15.95 -13.00 6.56
C GLN A 104 16.21 -11.84 7.55
N GLN A 105 16.34 -10.60 7.06
CA GLN A 105 16.52 -9.41 7.89
C GLN A 105 15.20 -8.74 8.28
N VAL A 106 14.09 -9.11 7.65
CA VAL A 106 12.78 -8.62 8.03
C VAL A 106 12.30 -9.45 9.23
N SER A 107 12.28 -8.85 10.43
CA SER A 107 11.57 -9.44 11.57
C SER A 107 10.06 -9.21 11.35
N PRO A 108 9.26 -10.28 11.11
CA PRO A 108 7.81 -10.13 10.94
C PRO A 108 7.10 -9.82 12.26
N LYS A 109 7.80 -9.91 13.40
CA LYS A 109 7.25 -9.58 14.70
C LYS A 109 7.63 -8.14 15.05
N PRO A 110 6.67 -7.24 15.27
CA PRO A 110 6.96 -5.93 15.82
C PRO A 110 7.36 -6.10 17.28
N GLU A 111 8.65 -6.38 17.51
CA GLU A 111 9.22 -6.71 18.82
C GLU A 111 8.91 -5.62 19.85
N GLN A 112 9.01 -4.35 19.46
CA GLN A 112 8.66 -3.21 20.30
C GLN A 112 7.17 -3.20 20.67
N THR A 113 6.26 -3.44 19.71
CA THR A 113 4.81 -3.48 19.98
C THR A 113 4.45 -4.64 20.91
N ILE A 114 5.11 -5.79 20.75
CA ILE A 114 4.89 -6.95 21.63
C ILE A 114 5.41 -6.66 23.05
N GLU A 115 6.51 -5.92 23.18
CA GLU A 115 7.07 -5.52 24.46
C GLU A 115 6.17 -4.52 25.20
N THR A 116 5.70 -3.47 24.53
CA THR A 116 4.75 -2.50 25.10
C THR A 116 3.45 -3.19 25.55
N LEU A 117 2.89 -4.09 24.74
CA LEU A 117 1.67 -4.84 25.13
C LEU A 117 1.90 -5.77 26.33
N LYS A 118 3.11 -6.28 26.53
CA LYS A 118 3.45 -7.07 27.73
C LYS A 118 3.57 -6.19 28.96
N GLU A 119 4.16 -5.01 28.84
CA GLU A 119 4.26 -4.03 29.92
C GLU A 119 2.87 -3.56 30.36
N ASP A 120 2.01 -3.20 29.40
CA ASP A 120 0.61 -2.80 29.66
C ASP A 120 -0.16 -3.92 30.36
N ALA A 121 0.01 -5.17 29.90
CA ALA A 121 -0.63 -6.34 30.51
C ALA A 121 -0.09 -6.66 31.92
N GLN A 122 1.17 -6.33 32.21
CA GLN A 122 1.76 -6.47 33.54
C GLN A 122 1.25 -5.37 34.48
N TRP A 123 1.20 -4.12 34.02
CA TRP A 123 0.67 -2.99 34.76
C TRP A 123 -0.81 -3.22 35.14
N ALA A 124 -1.63 -3.68 34.19
CA ALA A 124 -3.04 -3.98 34.43
C ALA A 124 -3.24 -5.11 35.47
N ARG A 125 -2.37 -6.14 35.48
CA ARG A 125 -2.44 -7.21 36.50
C ARG A 125 -2.06 -6.74 37.89
N ASN A 126 -1.10 -5.83 38.00
CA ASN A 126 -0.69 -5.27 39.30
C ASN A 126 -1.76 -4.37 39.92
N LEU A 127 -2.64 -3.75 39.13
CA LEU A 127 -3.78 -2.98 39.63
C LEU A 127 -4.92 -3.84 40.19
N THR A 128 -4.96 -5.13 39.83
CA THR A 128 -6.02 -6.07 40.26
C THR A 128 -5.64 -6.93 41.47
N LYS A 129 -4.45 -6.74 42.05
CA LYS A 129 -4.00 -7.37 43.32
C LYS A 129 -3.96 -6.33 44.42
#